data_AF-A0AAE1WJ69-F1
#
_entry.id   AF-A0AAE1WJ69-F1
#
_cell.length_a   1.000
_cell.length_b   1.000
_cell.length_c   1.000
_cell.angle_alpha   90.00
_cell.angle_beta   90.00
_cell.angle_gamma   90.00
#
_symmetry.space_group_name_H-M   'P 1'
#
loop_
_entity.id
_entity.type
_entity.pdbx_description
1 polymer ?
#
loop_
_entity_poly.entity_id
_entity_poly.type
_entity_poly.pdbx_seq_one_letter_code
_entity_poly.pdbx_strand_id
1 'polypeptide(L)'
;MSSRSIFVLVTFVVYKVVGWGTVDPTKGFISQHLNQSNLVIQRPYDVPEDERYSFKNGVHKLWVFKTDKPHTPTSKTNPRTEIRVR
;
A
#
# COMPACT_ATOMS: atom_id res chain seq x y z
N MET A 1 63.38 -7.64 43.12
CA MET A 1 62.19 -8.26 43.70
C MET A 1 60.98 -7.75 42.93
N SER A 2 60.44 -8.61 42.06
CA SER A 2 59.12 -8.63 41.41
C SER A 2 58.32 -7.32 41.29
N SER A 3 58.28 -6.72 40.09
CA SER A 3 57.14 -5.89 39.67
C SER A 3 56.32 -6.70 38.66
N ARG A 4 55.16 -7.19 39.10
CA ARG A 4 54.22 -7.93 38.25
C ARG A 4 53.38 -6.93 37.47
N SER A 5 53.74 -6.65 36.22
CA SER A 5 52.83 -5.98 35.29
C SER A 5 51.75 -6.97 34.86
N ILE A 6 50.62 -6.91 35.53
CA ILE A 6 49.38 -7.59 35.12
C ILE A 6 48.86 -6.85 33.89
N PHE A 7 49.01 -7.45 32.71
CA PHE A 7 48.31 -7.02 31.50
C PHE A 7 46.85 -7.49 31.61
N VAL A 8 45.95 -6.59 32.01
CA VAL A 8 44.50 -6.83 31.89
C VAL A 8 44.12 -6.57 30.45
N LEU A 9 43.97 -7.64 29.66
CA LEU A 9 43.41 -7.57 28.32
C LEU A 9 41.89 -7.34 28.45
N VAL A 10 41.47 -6.07 28.42
CA VAL A 10 40.05 -5.72 28.35
C VAL A 10 39.57 -5.95 26.92
N THR A 11 38.98 -7.10 26.66
CA THR A 11 38.27 -7.36 25.40
C THR A 11 36.99 -6.54 25.36
N PHE A 12 37.04 -5.40 24.66
CA PHE A 12 35.83 -4.66 24.27
C PHE A 12 35.03 -5.52 23.29
N VAL A 13 34.01 -6.22 23.80
CA VAL A 13 33.01 -6.88 22.95
C VAL A 13 32.12 -5.77 22.37
N VAL A 14 32.43 -5.35 21.14
CA VAL A 14 31.56 -4.46 20.37
C VAL A 14 30.39 -5.30 19.87
N TYR A 15 29.26 -5.26 20.58
CA TYR A 15 28.01 -5.77 20.04
C TYR A 15 27.60 -4.91 18.84
N LYS A 16 27.78 -5.43 17.63
CA LYS A 16 27.18 -4.85 16.44
C LYS A 16 25.68 -5.12 16.52
N VAL A 17 24.91 -4.09 16.84
CA VAL A 17 23.47 -4.11 16.58
C VAL A 17 23.32 -4.13 15.06
N VAL A 18 23.12 -5.32 14.48
CA VAL A 18 22.62 -5.45 13.11
C VAL A 18 21.17 -4.98 13.18
N GLY A 19 20.96 -3.69 13.00
CA GLY A 19 19.64 -3.16 12.70
C GLY A 19 19.16 -3.83 11.41
N TRP A 20 17.90 -4.26 11.39
CA TRP A 20 17.27 -4.74 10.17
C TRP A 20 17.46 -3.65 9.10
N GLY A 21 18.17 -3.98 8.01
CA GLY A 21 18.36 -3.05 6.90
C GLY A 21 17.01 -2.60 6.36
N THR A 22 16.97 -1.42 5.73
CA THR A 22 15.76 -0.92 5.07
C THR A 22 15.23 -1.99 4.11
N VAL A 23 14.07 -2.55 4.43
CA VAL A 23 13.42 -3.53 3.54
C VAL A 23 12.75 -2.73 2.43
N ASP A 24 13.11 -3.05 1.18
CA ASP A 24 12.40 -2.52 0.02
C ASP A 24 10.99 -3.14 -0.02
N PRO A 25 9.92 -2.34 0.23
CA PRO A 25 8.55 -2.85 0.23
C PRO A 25 8.09 -3.28 -1.17
N THR A 26 8.83 -2.93 -2.22
CA THR A 26 8.52 -3.27 -3.62
C THR A 26 9.21 -4.55 -4.09
N LYS A 27 10.04 -5.18 -3.25
CA LYS A 27 10.70 -6.43 -3.60
C LYS A 27 9.68 -7.52 -3.94
N GLY A 28 9.74 -8.02 -5.17
CA GLY A 28 8.81 -9.05 -5.67
C GLY A 28 7.59 -8.49 -6.42
N PHE A 29 7.43 -7.17 -6.51
CA PHE A 29 6.42 -6.52 -7.35
C PHE A 29 6.99 -6.17 -8.73
N ILE A 30 6.13 -6.21 -9.75
CA ILE A 30 6.43 -5.72 -11.10
C ILE A 30 5.76 -4.35 -11.26
N SER A 31 6.52 -3.34 -11.68
CA SER A 31 5.97 -2.02 -11.96
C SER A 31 4.96 -2.08 -13.10
N GLN A 32 3.74 -1.61 -12.84
CA GLN A 32 2.66 -1.52 -13.84
C GLN A 32 2.37 -0.06 -14.14
N HIS A 33 2.20 0.26 -15.42
CA HIS A 33 1.87 1.62 -15.84
C HIS A 33 0.38 1.89 -15.63
N LEU A 34 0.05 2.92 -14.85
CA LEU A 34 -1.33 3.32 -14.58
C LEU A 34 -1.83 4.25 -15.71
N ASN A 35 -2.26 3.64 -16.81
CA ASN A 35 -2.95 4.33 -17.89
C ASN A 35 -4.45 4.36 -17.65
N GLN A 36 -5.12 5.43 -18.09
CA GLN A 36 -6.59 5.54 -18.00
C GLN A 36 -7.30 4.37 -18.68
N SER A 37 -6.74 3.84 -19.78
CA SER A 37 -7.25 2.65 -20.47
C SER A 37 -7.19 1.36 -19.64
N ASN A 38 -6.33 1.33 -18.61
CA ASN A 38 -6.18 0.22 -17.69
C ASN A 38 -6.99 0.37 -16.39
N LEU A 39 -7.65 1.52 -16.19
CA LEU A 39 -8.49 1.78 -15.03
C LEU A 39 -9.94 1.50 -15.39
N VAL A 40 -10.57 0.60 -14.64
CA VAL A 40 -11.99 0.27 -14.77
C VAL A 40 -12.70 0.79 -13.54
N ILE A 41 -13.65 1.71 -13.74
CA ILE A 41 -14.47 2.21 -12.64
C ILE A 41 -15.56 1.19 -12.33
N GLN A 42 -15.57 0.73 -11.09
CA GLN A 42 -16.66 -0.05 -10.53
C GLN A 42 -17.54 0.88 -9.71
N ARG A 43 -18.84 0.76 -9.91
CA ARG A 43 -19.89 1.61 -9.33
C ARG A 43 -21.11 0.76 -9.01
N PRO A 44 -22.09 1.29 -8.25
CA PRO A 44 -23.42 0.70 -8.14
C PRO A 44 -24.01 0.39 -9.52
N TYR A 45 -24.60 -0.80 -9.68
CA TYR A 45 -25.03 -1.28 -11.00
C TYR A 45 -26.10 -0.40 -11.65
N ASP A 46 -26.91 0.31 -10.85
CA ASP A 46 -28.06 1.11 -11.25
C ASP A 46 -27.79 2.62 -11.30
N VAL A 47 -26.57 3.08 -11.01
CA VAL A 47 -26.22 4.51 -10.99
C VAL A 47 -25.17 4.81 -12.06
N PRO A 48 -25.35 5.83 -12.93
CA PRO A 48 -24.33 6.26 -13.90
C PRO A 48 -22.94 6.53 -13.30
N GLU A 49 -21.90 6.45 -14.12
CA GLU A 49 -20.52 6.59 -13.64
C GLU A 49 -20.19 8.02 -13.18
N ASP A 50 -20.58 9.01 -13.96
CA ASP A 50 -20.39 10.43 -13.68
C ASP A 50 -21.12 10.93 -12.41
N GLU A 51 -22.10 10.15 -11.93
CA GLU A 51 -22.76 10.40 -10.66
C GLU A 51 -22.01 9.91 -9.43
N ARG A 52 -20.99 9.04 -9.57
CA ARG A 52 -20.22 8.48 -8.44
C ARG A 52 -18.70 8.62 -8.60
N TYR A 53 -18.26 9.02 -9.78
CA TYR A 53 -16.87 9.16 -10.14
C TYR A 53 -16.63 10.44 -10.93
N SER A 54 -15.47 11.07 -10.69
CA SER A 54 -14.95 12.08 -11.61
C SER A 54 -13.43 12.03 -11.67
N PHE A 55 -12.90 12.36 -12.84
CA PHE A 55 -11.47 12.58 -13.04
C PHE A 55 -11.24 13.98 -13.58
N LYS A 56 -10.60 14.83 -12.77
CA LYS A 56 -10.28 16.21 -13.15
C LYS A 56 -8.90 16.57 -12.61
N ASN A 57 -8.05 17.14 -13.46
CA ASN A 57 -6.71 17.64 -13.11
C ASN A 57 -5.84 16.58 -12.39
N GLY A 58 -5.87 15.33 -12.86
CA GLY A 58 -5.11 14.23 -12.26
C GLY A 58 -5.68 13.66 -10.95
N VAL A 59 -6.83 14.17 -10.49
CA VAL A 59 -7.47 13.70 -9.25
C VAL A 59 -8.67 12.82 -9.58
N HIS A 60 -8.63 11.58 -9.13
CA HIS A 60 -9.78 10.68 -9.09
C HIS A 60 -10.60 10.97 -7.83
N LYS A 61 -11.88 11.30 -7.99
CA LYS A 61 -12.84 11.42 -6.89
C LYS A 61 -13.86 10.31 -7.02
N LEU A 62 -14.07 9.60 -5.92
CA LEU A 62 -15.03 8.52 -5.81
C LEU A 62 -15.88 8.82 -4.59
N TRP A 63 -17.20 8.70 -4.72
CA TRP A 63 -18.11 8.81 -3.59
C TRP A 63 -19.17 7.73 -3.65
N VAL A 64 -19.77 7.45 -2.51
CA VAL A 64 -20.79 6.43 -2.32
C VAL A 64 -21.80 6.92 -1.30
N PHE A 65 -23.08 6.66 -1.53
CA PHE A 65 -24.15 6.97 -0.60
C PHE A 65 -24.66 5.70 0.09
N LYS A 66 -25.22 5.88 1.29
CA LYS A 66 -25.82 4.78 2.06
C LYS A 66 -26.97 4.08 1.31
N THR A 67 -27.63 4.80 0.40
CA THR A 67 -28.76 4.33 -0.40
C THR A 67 -28.37 3.66 -1.71
N ASP A 68 -27.09 3.71 -2.08
CA ASP A 68 -26.61 3.09 -3.32
C ASP A 68 -26.79 1.57 -3.28
N LYS A 69 -26.75 0.93 -4.46
CA LYS A 69 -26.77 -0.53 -4.57
C LYS A 69 -25.36 -1.11 -4.67
N PRO A 70 -25.20 -2.43 -4.45
CA PRO A 70 -23.93 -3.11 -4.67
C PRO A 70 -23.41 -2.98 -6.11
N HIS A 71 -22.17 -3.40 -6.35
CA HIS A 71 -21.57 -3.36 -7.69
C HIS A 71 -22.31 -4.23 -8.73
N THR A 72 -22.96 -5.31 -8.29
CA THR A 72 -23.78 -6.19 -9.15
C THR A 72 -25.06 -6.61 -8.42
N PRO A 73 -26.13 -6.99 -9.14
CA PRO A 73 -27.39 -7.41 -8.52
C PRO A 73 -27.26 -8.65 -7.61
N THR A 74 -26.24 -9.48 -7.84
CA THR A 74 -26.00 -10.72 -7.07
C THR A 74 -25.01 -10.52 -5.91
N SER A 75 -24.39 -9.34 -5.80
CA SER A 75 -23.40 -9.08 -4.76
C SER A 75 -24.07 -8.93 -3.40
N LYS A 76 -23.52 -9.62 -2.39
CA LYS A 76 -23.94 -9.51 -0.98
C LYS A 76 -23.14 -8.48 -0.18
N THR A 77 -22.27 -7.73 -0.85
CA THR A 77 -21.42 -6.71 -0.21
C THR A 77 -22.08 -5.34 -0.25
N ASN A 78 -21.65 -4.45 0.66
CA ASN A 78 -22.13 -3.07 0.67
C ASN A 78 -21.72 -2.30 -0.60
N PRO A 79 -22.44 -1.19 -0.91
CA PRO A 79 -22.14 -0.32 -2.03
C PRO A 79 -20.72 0.22 -1.98
N ARG A 80 -20.09 0.31 -3.15
CA ARG A 80 -18.72 0.80 -3.33
C ARG A 80 -18.61 1.49 -4.68
N THR A 81 -17.74 2.49 -4.72
CA THR A 81 -17.19 3.04 -5.96
C THR A 81 -15.69 2.87 -5.87
N GLU A 82 -15.09 2.11 -6.78
CA GLU A 82 -13.67 1.72 -6.73
C GLU A 82 -13.04 1.74 -8.14
N ILE A 83 -11.72 1.87 -8.21
CA ILE A 83 -10.95 1.71 -9.45
C ILE A 83 -10.31 0.32 -9.42
N ARG A 84 -10.60 -0.49 -10.42
CA ARG A 84 -9.93 -1.75 -10.68
C ARG A 84 -8.90 -1.55 -11.78
N VAL A 85 -7.65 -1.94 -11.53
CA VAL A 85 -6.62 -2.04 -12.56
C VAL A 85 -6.82 -3.37 -13.30
N ARG A 86 -6.82 -3.34 -14.64
CA ARG A 86 -6.85 -4.54 -15.48
C ARG A 86 -5.47 -5.15 -15.67
#